data_AF-A0AAW0Y9D7-F1
#
_entry.id   AF-A0AAW0Y9D7-F1
#
_cell.length_a   1.000
_cell.length_b   1.000
_cell.length_c   1.000
_cell.angle_alpha   90.00
_cell.angle_beta   90.00
_cell.angle_gamma   90.00
#
_symmetry.space_group_name_H-M   'P 1'
#
loop_
_entity.id
_entity.type
_entity.pdbx_description
1 polymer ?
#
loop_
_entity_poly.entity_id
_entity_poly.type
_entity_poly.pdbx_seq_one_letter_code
_entity_poly.pdbx_strand_id
1 'polypeptide(L)'
;FQEFDRAFHEMQQVSEAYKKDSNLSKAESDGIAKFLLEMNERWKNVSVELRCIQSLLEEVITYWKKFVELTQQFEAWLDHALAMVSLSEEDKMDYFQDLGEWKERHSEMNETGNFLAATCRPEVAQEIREKLITVNTKWDELFQYVQQYLHRGQIIRTKNDYQSGQDRLELWLENSQVILSSTNVCTVEAVKNYGDQLKKLNTEIEDMEQLFKNISKAFQTLVQDLSPDEIERMMWSLKQEKEELVRYR
;
A
#
# COMPACT_ATOMS: atom_id res chain seq x y z
N PHE A 1 -42.75 12.91 9.35
CA PHE A 1 -43.27 11.61 9.82
C PHE A 1 -44.40 11.79 10.84
N GLN A 2 -44.19 12.49 11.96
CA GLN A 2 -45.18 12.64 13.05
C GLN A 2 -46.53 13.28 12.66
N GLU A 3 -46.53 14.27 11.75
CA GLU A 3 -47.75 14.98 11.35
C GLU A 3 -48.71 14.12 10.52
N PHE A 4 -48.20 13.23 9.67
CA PHE A 4 -49.06 12.29 8.93
C PHE A 4 -49.56 11.18 9.86
N ASP A 5 -48.73 10.65 10.75
CA ASP A 5 -49.17 9.65 11.72
C ASP A 5 -50.33 10.21 12.57
N ARG A 6 -50.27 11.51 12.94
CA ARG A 6 -51.37 12.21 13.59
C ARG A 6 -52.62 12.33 12.70
N ALA A 7 -52.47 12.83 11.48
CA ALA A 7 -53.59 12.99 10.53
C ALA A 7 -54.25 11.64 10.16
N PHE A 8 -53.46 10.56 10.06
CA PHE A 8 -53.95 9.20 9.81
C PHE A 8 -54.74 8.66 11.00
N HIS A 9 -54.27 8.86 12.23
CA HIS A 9 -55.03 8.50 13.43
C HIS A 9 -56.31 9.31 13.55
N GLU A 10 -56.28 10.61 13.25
CA GLU A 10 -57.48 11.46 13.21
C GLU A 10 -58.48 10.95 12.15
N MET A 11 -58.00 10.58 10.96
CA MET A 11 -58.82 10.05 9.89
C MET A 11 -59.41 8.66 10.22
N GLN A 12 -58.68 7.82 10.95
CA GLN A 12 -59.20 6.57 11.50
C GLN A 12 -60.31 6.83 12.51
N GLN A 13 -60.10 7.74 13.47
CA GLN A 13 -61.11 8.11 14.48
C GLN A 13 -62.37 8.69 13.83
N VAL A 14 -62.21 9.57 12.85
CA VAL A 14 -63.32 10.12 12.06
C VAL A 14 -64.04 8.99 11.33
N SER A 15 -63.32 8.09 10.66
CA SER A 15 -63.94 6.95 9.96
C SER A 15 -64.70 6.00 10.88
N GLU A 16 -64.21 5.78 12.10
CA GLU A 16 -64.88 4.98 13.13
C GLU A 16 -66.12 5.68 13.68
N ALA A 17 -66.08 7.00 13.83
CA ALA A 17 -67.24 7.80 14.19
C ALA A 17 -68.32 7.77 13.09
N TYR A 18 -67.92 7.91 11.83
CA TYR A 18 -68.84 7.79 10.67
C TYR A 18 -69.48 6.40 10.59
N LYS A 19 -68.71 5.32 10.80
CA LYS A 19 -69.24 3.94 10.83
C LYS A 19 -70.24 3.65 11.95
N LYS A 20 -70.26 4.46 13.02
CA LYS A 20 -71.23 4.36 14.13
C LYS A 20 -72.56 5.05 13.84
N ASP A 21 -72.62 5.93 12.84
CA ASP A 21 -73.87 6.53 12.37
C ASP A 21 -74.64 5.51 11.51
N SER A 22 -75.83 5.13 11.98
CA SER A 22 -76.60 3.93 11.58
C SER A 22 -77.14 3.88 10.14
N ASN A 23 -76.69 4.74 9.24
CA ASN A 23 -77.21 4.89 7.87
C ASN A 23 -76.25 4.42 6.76
N LEU A 24 -75.07 3.89 7.10
CA LEU A 24 -74.09 3.42 6.10
C LEU A 24 -74.40 2.03 5.58
N SER A 25 -74.39 1.87 4.25
CA SER A 25 -74.43 0.56 3.61
C SER A 25 -73.12 -0.21 3.87
N LYS A 26 -73.20 -1.54 3.93
CA LYS A 26 -72.03 -2.42 4.07
C LYS A 26 -70.96 -2.14 3.02
N ALA A 27 -71.38 -1.85 1.79
CA ALA A 27 -70.47 -1.50 0.68
C ALA A 27 -69.70 -0.19 0.92
N GLU A 28 -70.30 0.80 1.57
CA GLU A 28 -69.65 2.09 1.87
C GLU A 28 -68.66 1.94 3.03
N SER A 29 -69.01 1.17 4.06
CA SER A 29 -68.10 0.82 5.16
C SER A 29 -66.87 0.03 4.68
N ASP A 30 -67.08 -0.94 3.78
CA ASP A 30 -66.01 -1.72 3.16
C ASP A 30 -65.13 -0.85 2.25
N GLY A 31 -65.73 0.10 1.52
CA GLY A 31 -65.01 1.10 0.72
C GLY A 31 -64.12 2.01 1.56
N ILE A 32 -64.62 2.52 2.70
CA ILE A 32 -63.84 3.32 3.65
C ILE A 32 -62.69 2.50 4.25
N ALA A 33 -62.95 1.24 4.63
CA ALA A 33 -61.91 0.35 5.18
C ALA A 33 -60.80 0.09 4.16
N LYS A 34 -61.16 -0.18 2.90
CA LYS A 34 -60.21 -0.39 1.80
C LYS A 34 -59.37 0.85 1.53
N PHE A 35 -60.00 2.02 1.48
CA PHE A 35 -59.30 3.29 1.28
C PHE A 35 -58.29 3.61 2.39
N LEU A 36 -58.67 3.42 3.65
CA LEU A 36 -57.77 3.60 4.79
C LEU A 36 -56.59 2.64 4.74
N LEU A 37 -56.81 1.39 4.33
CA LEU A 37 -55.76 0.39 4.17
C LEU A 37 -54.79 0.79 3.06
N GLU A 38 -55.29 1.14 1.87
CA GLU A 38 -54.47 1.59 0.74
C GLU A 38 -53.66 2.84 1.08
N MET A 39 -54.27 3.80 1.79
CA MET A 39 -53.58 5.02 2.22
C MET A 39 -52.48 4.72 3.25
N ASN A 40 -52.74 3.80 4.20
CA ASN A 40 -51.75 3.36 5.17
C ASN A 40 -50.56 2.65 4.50
N GLU A 41 -50.82 1.78 3.52
CA GLU A 41 -49.78 1.08 2.78
C GLU A 41 -48.92 2.05 1.97
N ARG A 42 -49.54 3.00 1.25
CA ARG A 42 -48.82 4.05 0.54
C ARG A 42 -47.95 4.88 1.48
N TRP A 43 -48.48 5.26 2.65
CA TRP A 43 -47.71 6.00 3.64
C TRP A 43 -46.53 5.22 4.19
N LYS A 44 -46.72 3.93 4.50
CA LYS A 44 -45.62 3.05 4.94
C LYS A 44 -44.53 2.98 3.89
N ASN A 45 -44.89 2.79 2.62
CA ASN A 45 -43.93 2.74 1.51
C ASN A 45 -43.14 4.05 1.38
N VAL A 46 -43.84 5.18 1.31
CA VAL A 46 -43.19 6.51 1.25
C VAL A 46 -42.33 6.78 2.48
N SER A 47 -42.77 6.35 3.66
CA SER A 47 -42.01 6.53 4.90
C SER A 47 -40.71 5.73 4.90
N VAL A 48 -40.73 4.50 4.38
CA VAL A 48 -39.53 3.68 4.21
C VAL A 48 -38.60 4.32 3.18
N GLU A 49 -39.12 4.71 2.02
CA GLU A 49 -38.34 5.39 0.98
C GLU A 49 -37.67 6.67 1.50
N LEU A 50 -38.41 7.52 2.22
CA LEU A 50 -37.85 8.74 2.80
C LEU A 50 -36.75 8.47 3.82
N ARG A 51 -36.87 7.42 4.65
CA ARG A 51 -35.80 7.03 5.57
C ARG A 51 -34.57 6.52 4.81
N CYS A 52 -34.76 5.73 3.76
CA CYS A 52 -33.65 5.27 2.91
C CYS A 52 -32.93 6.45 2.25
N ILE A 53 -33.68 7.42 1.72
CA ILE A 53 -33.12 8.65 1.13
C ILE A 53 -32.38 9.46 2.19
N GLN A 54 -32.94 9.60 3.40
CA GLN A 54 -32.27 10.29 4.49
C GLN A 54 -30.93 9.62 4.84
N SER A 55 -30.90 8.30 5.06
CA SER A 55 -29.66 7.56 5.31
C SER A 55 -28.64 7.72 4.19
N LEU A 56 -29.09 7.65 2.93
CA LEU A 56 -28.22 7.86 1.77
C LEU A 56 -27.63 9.27 1.76
N LEU A 57 -28.42 10.31 2.04
CA LEU A 57 -27.93 11.69 2.08
C LEU A 57 -26.93 11.92 3.23
N GLU A 58 -27.16 11.32 4.40
CA GLU A 58 -26.22 11.37 5.53
C GLU A 58 -24.88 10.70 5.17
N GLU A 59 -24.94 9.58 4.45
CA GLU A 59 -23.75 8.89 3.94
C GLU A 59 -23.03 9.75 2.88
N VAL A 60 -23.74 10.29 1.89
CA VAL A 60 -23.18 11.18 0.86
C VAL A 60 -22.47 12.39 1.49
N ILE A 61 -23.05 13.01 2.52
CA ILE A 61 -22.41 14.13 3.25
C ILE A 61 -21.11 13.69 3.92
N THR A 62 -21.10 12.50 4.52
CA THR A 62 -19.92 11.95 5.19
C THR A 62 -18.80 11.68 4.19
N TYR A 63 -19.12 11.03 3.08
CA TYR A 63 -18.19 10.78 1.98
C TYR A 63 -17.70 12.08 1.34
N TRP A 64 -18.56 13.10 1.21
CA TRP A 64 -18.16 14.39 0.64
C TRP A 64 -17.10 15.09 1.49
N LYS A 65 -17.29 15.12 2.82
CA LYS A 65 -16.30 15.70 3.74
C LYS A 65 -14.96 14.96 3.65
N LYS A 66 -15.01 13.63 3.68
CA LYS A 66 -13.83 12.78 3.55
C LYS A 66 -13.10 12.98 2.22
N PHE A 67 -13.85 13.06 1.12
CA PHE A 67 -13.29 13.29 -0.21
C PHE A 67 -12.56 14.62 -0.29
N VAL A 68 -13.17 15.69 0.21
CA VAL A 68 -12.54 17.03 0.23
C VAL A 68 -11.27 17.02 1.05
N GLU A 69 -11.31 16.44 2.25
CA GLU A 69 -10.15 16.35 3.14
C GLU A 69 -9.00 15.54 2.51
N LEU A 70 -9.29 14.34 2.02
CA LEU A 70 -8.30 13.47 1.37
C LEU A 70 -7.70 14.14 0.15
N THR A 71 -8.54 14.73 -0.70
CA THR A 71 -8.07 15.40 -1.91
C THR A 71 -7.18 16.59 -1.58
N GLN A 72 -7.53 17.40 -0.58
CA GLN A 72 -6.71 18.54 -0.17
C GLN A 72 -5.34 18.11 0.39
N GLN A 73 -5.31 17.11 1.26
CA GLN A 73 -4.06 16.58 1.82
C GLN A 73 -3.18 15.97 0.72
N PHE A 74 -3.80 15.23 -0.20
CA PHE A 74 -3.11 14.56 -1.29
C PHE A 74 -2.58 15.52 -2.35
N GLU A 75 -3.37 16.53 -2.75
CA GLU A 75 -2.93 17.59 -3.67
C GLU A 75 -1.75 18.38 -3.08
N ALA A 76 -1.81 18.75 -1.79
CA ALA A 76 -0.71 19.43 -1.12
C ALA A 76 0.56 18.57 -1.06
N TRP A 77 0.43 17.27 -0.81
CA TRP A 77 1.55 16.35 -0.84
C TRP A 77 2.13 16.19 -2.26
N LEU A 78 1.27 16.07 -3.28
CA LEU A 78 1.68 15.98 -4.68
C LEU A 78 2.47 17.20 -5.13
N ASP A 79 2.00 18.40 -4.80
CA ASP A 79 2.67 19.64 -5.19
C ASP A 79 4.06 19.75 -4.56
N HIS A 80 4.20 19.37 -3.29
CA HIS A 80 5.52 19.26 -2.65
C HIS A 80 6.38 18.17 -3.28
N ALA A 81 5.82 16.99 -3.53
CA ALA A 81 6.55 15.88 -4.13
C ALA A 81 7.12 16.23 -5.51
N LEU A 82 6.36 16.99 -6.32
CA LEU A 82 6.83 17.50 -7.61
C LEU A 82 7.98 18.50 -7.46
N ALA A 83 7.98 19.34 -6.42
CA ALA A 83 9.10 20.23 -6.12
C ALA A 83 10.35 19.47 -5.64
N MET A 84 10.17 18.40 -4.85
CA MET A 84 11.27 17.57 -4.32
C MET A 84 12.09 16.88 -5.42
N VAL A 85 11.52 16.67 -6.62
CA VAL A 85 12.23 16.10 -7.78
C VAL A 85 13.51 16.90 -8.13
N SER A 86 13.54 18.20 -7.81
CA SER A 86 14.68 19.09 -8.08
C SER A 86 15.74 19.15 -6.97
N LEU A 87 15.51 18.51 -5.83
CA LEU A 87 16.39 18.57 -4.65
C LEU A 87 17.42 17.43 -4.60
N SER A 88 18.21 17.42 -3.54
CA SER A 88 19.28 16.44 -3.32
C SER A 88 18.72 15.01 -3.15
N GLU A 89 19.57 14.02 -3.37
CA GLU A 89 19.20 12.60 -3.26
C GLU A 89 18.80 12.21 -1.82
N GLU A 90 19.46 12.78 -0.81
CA GLU A 90 19.18 12.49 0.60
C GLU A 90 17.78 13.01 1.01
N ASP A 91 17.45 14.24 0.59
CA ASP A 91 16.14 14.84 0.87
C ASP A 91 15.00 14.08 0.18
N LYS A 92 15.23 13.56 -1.04
CA LYS A 92 14.26 12.74 -1.76
C LYS A 92 13.99 11.42 -1.05
N MET A 93 15.05 10.76 -0.60
CA MET A 93 14.95 9.47 0.10
C MET A 93 14.16 9.60 1.41
N ASP A 94 14.37 10.68 2.16
CA ASP A 94 13.62 10.96 3.39
C ASP A 94 12.15 11.29 3.09
N TYR A 95 11.86 12.10 2.07
CA TYR A 95 10.48 12.47 1.74
C TYR A 95 9.63 11.33 1.18
N PHE A 96 10.22 10.43 0.39
CA PHE A 96 9.51 9.31 -0.24
C PHE A 96 9.47 8.03 0.62
N GLN A 97 9.94 8.07 1.87
CA GLN A 97 9.86 6.90 2.77
C GLN A 97 8.41 6.48 3.06
N ASP A 98 7.50 7.45 3.15
CA ASP A 98 6.07 7.22 3.45
C ASP A 98 5.22 7.03 2.18
N LEU A 99 5.84 6.78 1.02
CA LEU A 99 5.11 6.63 -0.26
C LEU A 99 4.02 5.54 -0.20
N GLY A 100 4.23 4.50 0.62
CA GLY A 100 3.23 3.46 0.86
C GLY A 100 1.93 3.99 1.47
N GLU A 101 2.02 4.87 2.47
CA GLU A 101 0.85 5.49 3.11
C GLU A 101 0.11 6.41 2.12
N TRP A 102 0.84 7.16 1.31
CA TRP A 102 0.26 8.03 0.29
C TRP A 102 -0.44 7.25 -0.82
N LYS A 103 0.05 6.05 -1.15
CA LYS A 103 -0.64 5.13 -2.06
C LYS A 103 -1.97 4.65 -1.49
N GLU A 104 -2.06 4.36 -0.20
CA GLU A 104 -3.32 3.98 0.44
C GLU A 104 -4.31 5.14 0.46
N ARG A 105 -3.85 6.36 0.82
CA ARG A 105 -4.66 7.58 0.78
C ARG A 105 -5.17 7.90 -0.63
N HIS A 106 -4.36 7.67 -1.66
CA HIS A 106 -4.75 7.79 -3.06
C HIS A 106 -5.89 6.83 -3.43
N SER A 107 -5.81 5.56 -2.99
CA SER A 107 -6.86 4.57 -3.20
C SER A 107 -8.16 4.99 -2.51
N GLU A 108 -8.06 5.39 -1.25
CA GLU A 108 -9.22 5.81 -0.44
C GLU A 108 -9.90 7.06 -1.02
N MET A 109 -9.12 8.03 -1.51
CA MET A 109 -9.63 9.21 -2.21
C MET A 109 -10.41 8.81 -3.47
N ASN A 110 -9.87 7.89 -4.27
CA ASN A 110 -10.52 7.39 -5.48
C ASN A 110 -11.82 6.64 -5.19
N GLU A 111 -11.82 5.76 -4.19
CA GLU A 111 -13.03 5.05 -3.74
C GLU A 111 -14.11 6.03 -3.30
N THR A 112 -13.73 7.01 -2.48
CA THR A 112 -14.65 8.03 -1.97
C THR A 112 -15.21 8.89 -3.11
N GLY A 113 -14.37 9.33 -4.04
CA GLY A 113 -14.79 10.09 -5.21
C GLY A 113 -15.68 9.30 -6.17
N ASN A 114 -15.39 8.00 -6.38
CA ASN A 114 -16.22 7.12 -7.20
C ASN A 114 -17.61 6.90 -6.61
N PHE A 115 -17.70 6.72 -5.28
CA PHE A 115 -18.99 6.65 -4.59
C PHE A 115 -19.82 7.93 -4.79
N LEU A 116 -19.19 9.10 -4.63
CA LEU A 116 -19.85 10.38 -4.85
C LEU A 116 -20.29 10.57 -6.32
N ALA A 117 -19.46 10.16 -7.27
CA ALA A 117 -19.80 10.22 -8.70
C ALA A 117 -20.93 9.25 -9.09
N ALA A 118 -21.17 8.18 -8.32
CA ALA A 118 -22.28 7.25 -8.54
C ALA A 118 -23.60 7.72 -7.90
N THR A 119 -23.52 8.53 -6.83
CA THR A 119 -24.67 8.95 -6.02
C THR A 119 -25.14 10.37 -6.30
N CYS A 120 -24.26 11.24 -6.81
CA CYS A 120 -24.56 12.63 -7.12
C CYS A 120 -25.17 12.80 -8.52
N ARG A 121 -25.71 14.00 -8.78
CA ARG A 121 -26.25 14.38 -10.09
C ARG A 121 -25.16 14.32 -11.17
N PRO A 122 -25.52 14.10 -12.45
CA PRO A 122 -24.56 13.92 -13.53
C PRO A 122 -23.52 15.05 -13.65
N GLU A 123 -23.93 16.30 -13.42
CA GLU A 123 -23.06 17.48 -13.53
C GLU A 123 -21.98 17.46 -12.43
N VAL A 124 -22.39 17.20 -11.19
CA VAL A 124 -21.48 17.10 -10.03
C VAL A 124 -20.58 15.86 -10.18
N ALA A 125 -21.15 14.75 -10.64
CA ALA A 125 -20.38 13.53 -10.90
C ALA A 125 -19.31 13.74 -11.97
N GLN A 126 -19.60 14.54 -13.00
CA GLN A 126 -18.62 14.90 -14.02
C GLN A 126 -17.47 15.72 -13.42
N GLU A 127 -17.76 16.76 -12.63
CA GLU A 127 -16.72 17.57 -11.97
C GLU A 127 -15.80 16.71 -11.07
N ILE A 128 -16.37 15.77 -10.30
CA ILE A 128 -15.59 14.85 -9.46
C ILE A 128 -14.69 13.97 -10.32
N ARG A 129 -15.21 13.41 -11.42
CA ARG A 129 -14.41 12.57 -12.32
C ARG A 129 -13.28 13.35 -12.97
N GLU A 130 -13.54 14.57 -13.42
CA GLU A 130 -12.50 15.45 -13.99
C GLU A 130 -11.40 15.76 -12.97
N LYS A 131 -11.79 16.02 -11.71
CA LYS A 131 -10.84 16.21 -10.61
C LYS A 131 -10.02 14.96 -10.35
N LEU A 132 -10.65 13.79 -10.22
CA LEU A 132 -9.98 12.51 -10.03
C LEU A 132 -9.01 12.20 -11.17
N ILE A 133 -9.41 12.39 -12.42
CA ILE A 133 -8.54 12.18 -13.59
C ILE A 133 -7.28 13.04 -13.46
N THR A 134 -7.45 14.34 -13.19
CA THR A 134 -6.32 15.27 -13.06
C THR A 134 -5.34 14.85 -11.97
N VAL A 135 -5.86 14.50 -10.79
CA VAL A 135 -5.04 14.09 -9.64
C VAL A 135 -4.37 12.73 -9.90
N ASN A 136 -5.10 11.77 -10.49
CA ASN A 136 -4.58 10.44 -10.80
C ASN A 136 -3.48 10.49 -11.85
N THR A 137 -3.62 11.30 -12.91
CA THR A 137 -2.57 11.45 -13.92
C THR A 137 -1.27 11.98 -13.29
N LYS A 138 -1.36 13.03 -12.45
CA LYS A 138 -0.19 13.56 -11.73
C LYS A 138 0.44 12.52 -10.80
N TRP A 139 -0.39 11.77 -10.08
CA TRP A 139 0.08 10.70 -9.21
C TRP A 139 0.78 9.60 -10.00
N ASP A 140 0.22 9.14 -11.12
CA ASP A 140 0.80 8.06 -11.90
C ASP A 140 2.16 8.45 -12.49
N GLU A 141 2.29 9.68 -12.99
CA GLU A 141 3.56 10.23 -13.48
C GLU A 141 4.63 10.29 -12.37
N LEU A 142 4.26 10.85 -11.21
CA LEU A 142 5.15 10.94 -10.06
C LEU A 142 5.51 9.55 -9.52
N PHE A 143 4.53 8.68 -9.34
CA PHE A 143 4.72 7.35 -8.76
C PHE A 143 5.64 6.50 -9.64
N GLN A 144 5.48 6.54 -10.97
CA GLN A 144 6.42 5.87 -11.88
C GLN A 144 7.83 6.42 -11.75
N TYR A 145 7.99 7.74 -11.68
CA TYR A 145 9.28 8.38 -11.50
C TYR A 145 9.94 7.95 -10.17
N VAL A 146 9.20 8.03 -9.06
CA VAL A 146 9.69 7.69 -7.72
C VAL A 146 9.98 6.19 -7.60
N GLN A 147 9.17 5.31 -8.20
CA GLN A 147 9.45 3.87 -8.22
C GLN A 147 10.73 3.54 -8.98
N GLN A 148 10.91 4.11 -10.18
CA GLN A 148 12.16 3.92 -10.93
C GLN A 148 13.37 4.48 -10.18
N TYR A 149 13.19 5.62 -9.51
CA TYR A 149 14.21 6.24 -8.68
C TYR A 149 14.61 5.33 -7.50
N LEU A 150 13.64 4.88 -6.71
CA LEU A 150 13.87 4.00 -5.56
C LEU A 150 14.48 2.66 -6.00
N HIS A 151 14.02 2.10 -7.13
CA HIS A 151 14.59 0.88 -7.72
C HIS A 151 16.07 1.09 -8.10
N ARG A 152 16.40 2.19 -8.78
CA ARG A 152 17.80 2.53 -9.10
C ARG A 152 18.64 2.70 -7.83
N GLY A 153 18.13 3.39 -6.82
CA GLY A 153 18.82 3.56 -5.54
C GLY A 153 19.03 2.22 -4.81
N GLN A 154 18.06 1.31 -4.89
CA GLN A 154 18.18 -0.03 -4.33
C GLN A 154 19.22 -0.88 -5.07
N ILE A 155 19.25 -0.84 -6.41
CA ILE A 155 20.28 -1.50 -7.22
C ILE A 155 21.67 -1.01 -6.84
N ILE A 156 21.87 0.32 -6.74
CA ILE A 156 23.17 0.91 -6.40
C ILE A 156 23.64 0.43 -5.02
N ARG A 157 22.76 0.48 -4.01
CA ARG A 157 23.08 -0.02 -2.67
C ARG A 157 23.43 -1.51 -2.68
N THR A 158 22.61 -2.32 -3.35
CA THR A 158 22.84 -3.77 -3.46
C THR A 158 24.15 -4.09 -4.20
N LYS A 159 24.51 -3.31 -5.23
CA LYS A 159 25.79 -3.44 -5.94
C LYS A 159 26.98 -3.07 -5.06
N ASN A 160 26.85 -2.01 -4.26
CA ASN A 160 27.89 -1.62 -3.30
C ASN A 160 28.07 -2.67 -2.19
N ASP A 161 26.97 -3.24 -1.68
CA ASP A 161 27.00 -4.31 -0.68
C ASP A 161 27.64 -5.58 -1.25
N TYR A 162 27.29 -5.94 -2.49
CA TYR A 162 27.91 -7.04 -3.22
C TYR A 162 29.42 -6.82 -3.37
N GLN A 163 29.85 -5.68 -3.90
CA GLN A 163 31.27 -5.37 -4.13
C GLN A 163 32.06 -5.34 -2.82
N SER A 164 31.55 -4.65 -1.80
CA SER A 164 32.22 -4.57 -0.49
C SER A 164 32.33 -5.94 0.18
N GLY A 165 31.31 -6.79 0.00
CA GLY A 165 31.35 -8.17 0.46
C GLY A 165 32.40 -9.00 -0.29
N GLN A 166 32.46 -8.89 -1.61
CA GLN A 166 33.47 -9.56 -2.43
C GLN A 166 34.88 -9.13 -2.05
N ASP A 167 35.16 -7.83 -2.00
CA ASP A 167 36.49 -7.30 -1.66
C ASP A 167 36.97 -7.84 -0.29
N ARG A 168 36.05 -7.92 0.68
CA ARG A 168 36.34 -8.47 2.01
C ARG A 168 36.61 -9.98 1.97
N LEU A 169 35.87 -10.74 1.16
CA LEU A 169 36.04 -12.18 1.04
C LEU A 169 37.34 -12.51 0.28
N GLU A 170 37.62 -11.83 -0.83
CA GLU A 170 38.87 -11.97 -1.61
C GLU A 170 40.09 -11.68 -0.74
N LEU A 171 40.07 -10.57 0.02
CA LEU A 171 41.16 -10.23 0.95
C LEU A 171 41.36 -11.31 2.02
N TRP A 172 40.29 -11.91 2.53
CA TRP A 172 40.39 -13.00 3.50
C TRP A 172 40.96 -14.27 2.88
N LEU A 173 40.54 -14.63 1.66
CA LEU A 173 41.05 -15.79 0.93
C LEU A 173 42.55 -15.64 0.61
N GLU A 174 42.98 -14.46 0.15
CA GLU A 174 44.40 -14.17 -0.11
C GLU A 174 45.24 -14.29 1.16
N ASN A 175 44.79 -13.68 2.26
CA ASN A 175 45.49 -13.76 3.55
C ASN A 175 45.55 -15.20 4.08
N SER A 176 44.46 -15.95 3.96
CA SER A 176 44.40 -17.36 4.35
C SER A 176 45.39 -18.21 3.56
N GLN A 177 45.47 -17.98 2.24
CA GLN A 177 46.40 -18.68 1.37
C GLN A 177 47.86 -18.34 1.71
N VAL A 178 48.18 -17.08 2.02
CA VAL A 178 49.52 -16.67 2.47
C VAL A 178 49.91 -17.36 3.78
N ILE A 179 48.98 -17.43 4.75
CA ILE A 179 49.23 -18.11 6.03
C ILE A 179 49.47 -19.60 5.78
N LEU A 180 48.60 -20.27 5.01
CA LEU A 180 48.70 -21.71 4.75
C LEU A 180 49.90 -22.12 3.90
N SER A 181 50.37 -21.24 3.02
CA SER A 181 51.59 -21.45 2.22
C SER A 181 52.88 -21.00 2.91
N SER A 182 52.79 -20.39 4.09
CA SER A 182 53.97 -19.91 4.83
C SER A 182 54.88 -21.06 5.26
N THR A 183 56.17 -20.97 4.91
CA THR A 183 57.18 -21.93 5.36
C THR A 183 57.81 -21.42 6.65
N ASN A 184 57.45 -22.02 7.78
CA ASN A 184 57.91 -21.57 9.11
C ASN A 184 59.25 -22.22 9.51
N VAL A 185 60.14 -21.43 10.11
CA VAL A 185 61.39 -21.93 10.71
C VAL A 185 61.03 -22.81 11.91
N CYS A 186 61.64 -24.00 12.04
CA CYS A 186 61.41 -24.97 13.13
C CYS A 186 61.89 -24.47 14.51
N THR A 187 61.27 -23.40 15.01
CA THR A 187 61.41 -22.90 16.38
C THR A 187 60.09 -23.06 17.10
N VAL A 188 60.14 -23.31 18.41
CA VAL A 188 58.92 -23.50 19.23
C VAL A 188 58.00 -22.27 19.16
N GLU A 189 58.57 -21.08 19.09
CA GLU A 189 57.84 -19.81 19.02
C GLU A 189 57.15 -19.59 17.66
N ALA A 190 57.83 -19.91 16.55
CA ALA A 190 57.23 -19.83 15.22
C ALA A 190 56.09 -20.84 15.02
N VAL A 191 56.25 -22.06 15.54
CA VAL A 191 55.19 -23.09 15.48
C VAL A 191 53.97 -22.67 16.31
N LYS A 192 54.19 -22.06 17.49
CA LYS A 192 53.10 -21.55 18.33
C LYS A 192 52.34 -20.41 17.65
N ASN A 193 53.05 -19.43 17.09
CA ASN A 193 52.45 -18.31 16.37
C ASN A 193 51.63 -18.78 15.14
N TYR A 194 52.15 -19.75 14.39
CA TYR A 194 51.41 -20.37 13.28
C TYR A 194 50.14 -21.09 13.75
N GLY A 195 50.21 -21.83 14.87
CA GLY A 195 49.05 -22.48 15.47
C GLY A 195 47.96 -21.50 15.93
N ASP A 196 48.35 -20.33 16.45
CA ASP A 196 47.40 -19.28 16.85
C ASP A 196 46.77 -18.60 15.62
N GLN A 197 47.52 -18.41 14.53
CA GLN A 197 46.99 -17.92 13.24
C GLN A 197 45.98 -18.90 12.63
N LEU A 198 46.27 -20.21 12.66
CA LEU A 198 45.34 -21.23 12.19
C LEU A 198 44.04 -21.27 13.00
N LYS A 199 44.12 -21.12 14.33
CA LYS A 199 42.92 -21.02 15.17
C LYS A 199 42.07 -19.80 14.82
N LYS A 200 42.73 -18.66 14.57
CA LYS A 200 42.05 -17.42 14.17
C LYS A 200 41.34 -17.60 12.82
N LEU A 201 42.03 -18.17 11.82
CA LEU A 201 41.40 -18.51 10.53
C LEU A 201 40.19 -19.41 10.73
N ASN A 202 40.34 -20.47 11.52
CA ASN A 202 39.24 -21.42 11.79
C ASN A 202 38.03 -20.77 12.46
N THR A 203 38.21 -19.75 13.30
CA THR A 203 37.10 -18.99 13.89
C THR A 203 36.43 -18.03 12.90
N GLU A 204 37.17 -17.51 11.92
CA GLU A 204 36.65 -16.56 10.92
C GLU A 204 35.90 -17.24 9.77
N ILE A 205 36.07 -18.56 9.56
CA ILE A 205 35.39 -19.31 8.48
C ILE A 205 33.87 -19.16 8.55
N GLU A 206 33.26 -19.29 9.73
CA GLU A 206 31.79 -19.20 9.88
C GLU A 206 31.25 -17.82 9.49
N ASP A 207 31.97 -16.75 9.87
CA ASP A 207 31.63 -15.38 9.49
C ASP A 207 31.77 -15.17 7.97
N MET A 208 32.79 -15.76 7.34
CA MET A 208 32.99 -15.68 5.89
C MET A 208 31.97 -16.50 5.10
N GLU A 209 31.51 -17.64 5.62
CA GLU A 209 30.38 -18.38 5.03
C GLU A 209 29.09 -17.57 5.10
N GLN A 210 28.86 -16.85 6.21
CA GLN A 210 27.69 -15.99 6.35
C GLN A 210 27.80 -14.77 5.43
N LEU A 211 28.99 -14.19 5.27
CA LEU A 211 29.26 -13.13 4.30
C LEU A 211 28.99 -13.62 2.87
N PHE A 212 29.50 -14.79 2.49
CA PHE A 212 29.24 -15.39 1.17
C PHE A 212 27.75 -15.63 0.89
N LYS A 213 26.98 -16.07 1.90
CA LYS A 213 25.51 -16.17 1.78
C LYS A 213 24.86 -14.82 1.52
N ASN A 214 25.34 -13.75 2.17
CA ASN A 214 24.82 -12.40 1.97
C ASN A 214 25.17 -11.87 0.57
N ILE A 215 26.41 -12.07 0.12
CA ILE A 215 26.85 -11.74 -1.26
C ILE A 215 25.98 -12.49 -2.28
N SER A 216 25.75 -13.79 -2.06
CA SER A 216 24.91 -14.61 -2.95
C SER A 216 23.47 -14.10 -3.05
N LYS A 217 22.88 -13.65 -1.93
CA LYS A 217 21.54 -13.02 -1.92
C LYS A 217 21.52 -11.67 -2.64
N ALA A 218 22.55 -10.84 -2.43
CA ALA A 218 22.71 -9.57 -3.13
C ALA A 218 22.82 -9.79 -4.65
N PHE A 219 23.63 -10.78 -5.08
CA PHE A 219 23.73 -11.18 -6.47
C PHE A 219 22.38 -11.64 -7.04
N GLN A 220 21.67 -12.55 -6.36
CA GLN A 220 20.35 -13.01 -6.79
C GLN A 220 19.34 -11.87 -6.98
N THR A 221 19.42 -10.84 -6.15
CA THR A 221 18.58 -9.63 -6.26
C THR A 221 18.96 -8.82 -7.49
N LEU A 222 20.26 -8.71 -7.80
CA LEU A 222 20.78 -7.98 -8.96
C LEU A 222 20.58 -8.70 -10.30
N VAL A 223 20.37 -10.02 -10.33
CA VAL A 223 20.29 -10.83 -11.56
C VAL A 223 19.30 -10.25 -12.58
N GLN A 224 18.18 -9.68 -12.15
CA GLN A 224 17.16 -9.15 -13.05
C GLN A 224 17.58 -7.83 -13.72
N ASP A 225 18.53 -7.12 -13.14
CA ASP A 225 18.99 -5.79 -13.59
C ASP A 225 20.38 -5.84 -14.27
N LEU A 226 20.98 -7.03 -14.38
CA LEU A 226 22.32 -7.25 -14.96
C LEU A 226 22.24 -7.82 -16.38
N SER A 227 23.25 -7.54 -17.20
CA SER A 227 23.38 -8.18 -18.51
C SER A 227 23.79 -9.67 -18.39
N PRO A 228 23.48 -10.52 -19.39
CA PRO A 228 23.89 -11.93 -19.37
C PRO A 228 25.39 -12.15 -19.16
N ASP A 229 26.21 -11.30 -19.78
CA ASP A 229 27.68 -11.35 -19.65
C ASP A 229 28.17 -10.95 -18.24
N GLU A 230 27.47 -10.05 -17.56
CA GLU A 230 27.76 -9.69 -16.17
C GLU A 230 27.34 -10.82 -15.22
N ILE A 231 26.18 -11.42 -15.45
CA ILE A 231 25.69 -12.57 -14.68
C ILE A 231 26.68 -13.73 -14.77
N GLU A 232 27.17 -14.07 -15.97
CA GLU A 232 28.12 -15.17 -16.16
C GLU A 232 29.45 -14.90 -15.44
N ARG A 233 29.98 -13.67 -15.53
CA ARG A 233 31.22 -13.27 -14.84
C ARG A 233 31.09 -13.35 -13.32
N MET A 234 30.04 -12.75 -12.76
CA MET A 234 29.81 -12.73 -11.32
C MET A 234 29.53 -14.14 -10.77
N MET A 235 28.78 -14.96 -11.52
CA MET A 235 28.52 -16.34 -11.15
C MET A 235 29.79 -17.20 -11.16
N TRP A 236 30.68 -16.98 -12.12
CA TRP A 236 31.98 -17.65 -12.17
C TRP A 236 32.85 -17.29 -10.95
N SER A 237 32.91 -16.00 -10.59
CA SER A 237 33.64 -15.52 -9.41
C SER A 237 33.08 -16.12 -8.11
N LEU A 238 31.76 -16.08 -7.90
CA LEU A 238 31.11 -16.73 -6.74
C LEU A 238 31.38 -18.23 -6.67
N LYS A 239 31.49 -18.91 -7.81
CA LYS A 239 31.81 -20.34 -7.86
C LYS A 239 33.25 -20.59 -7.41
N GLN A 240 34.22 -19.79 -7.86
CA GLN A 240 35.62 -19.89 -7.44
C GLN A 240 35.76 -19.62 -5.94
N GLU A 241 35.18 -18.53 -5.43
CA GLU A 241 35.20 -18.19 -4.00
C GLU A 241 34.60 -19.29 -3.13
N LYS A 242 33.50 -19.90 -3.56
CA LYS A 242 32.88 -21.04 -2.87
C LYS A 242 33.79 -22.27 -2.84
N GLU A 243 34.45 -22.58 -3.95
CA GLU A 243 35.38 -23.71 -4.04
C GLU A 243 36.57 -23.52 -3.11
N GLU A 244 37.11 -22.30 -3.01
CA GLU A 244 38.19 -21.96 -2.09
C GLU A 244 37.73 -22.01 -0.62
N LEU A 245 36.57 -21.44 -0.28
CA LEU A 245 35.99 -21.55 1.07
C LEU A 245 35.84 -23.01 1.53
N VAL A 246 35.38 -23.90 0.65
CA VAL A 246 35.24 -25.33 0.96
C VAL A 246 36.59 -26.01 1.16
N ARG A 247 37.66 -25.56 0.50
CA ARG A 247 39.01 -26.11 0.70
C ARG A 247 39.62 -25.78 2.06
N TYR A 248 39.22 -24.67 2.67
CA TYR A 248 39.72 -24.25 3.98
C TYR A 248 38.99 -24.90 5.16
N ARG A 249 37.97 -25.72 4.89
CA ARG A 249 37.27 -26.56 5.87
C ARG A 249 37.91 -27.94 5.99
#